data_AF-A0A7C2W9B3-F1
#
_entry.id   AF-A0A7C2W9B3-F1
#
_cell.length_a   1.000
_cell.length_b   1.000
_cell.length_c   1.000
_cell.angle_alpha   90.00
_cell.angle_beta   90.00
_cell.angle_gamma   90.00
#
_symmetry.space_group_name_H-M   'P 1'
#
loop_
_entity.id
_entity.type
_entity.pdbx_description
1 polymer ?
#
loop_
_entity_poly.entity_id
_entity_poly.type
_entity_poly.pdbx_seq_one_letter_code
_entity_poly.pdbx_strand_id
1 'polypeptide(L)' 'MKIRLPNGKTVNATQMDFKPVKEDWNVYRLEDGTLIKVKVVASEIYRLESRDPVTGKHNYLVRSENVISVVEKEEEVR' A
#
# COMPACT_ATOMS: atom_id res chain seq x y z
N MET A 1 -18.33 -11.72 -1.94
CA MET A 1 -18.16 -11.41 -3.39
C MET A 1 -16.99 -12.20 -3.96
N LYS A 2 -16.91 -12.39 -5.28
CA LYS A 2 -15.75 -13.03 -5.93
C LYS A 2 -14.77 -11.96 -6.38
N ILE A 3 -13.48 -12.14 -6.05
CA ILE A 3 -12.39 -11.25 -6.47
C ILE A 3 -11.34 -12.03 -7.24
N ARG A 4 -10.75 -11.41 -8.27
CA ARG A 4 -9.61 -11.96 -9.00
C ARG A 4 -8.32 -11.49 -8.35
N LEU A 5 -7.49 -12.43 -7.91
CA LEU A 5 -6.17 -12.17 -7.33
C LEU A 5 -5.13 -11.93 -8.45
N PRO A 6 -3.97 -11.31 -8.12
CA PRO A 6 -2.91 -11.06 -9.10
C PRO A 6 -2.37 -12.33 -9.80
N ASN A 7 -2.42 -13.47 -9.12
CA ASN A 7 -2.04 -14.77 -9.69
C ASN A 7 -3.11 -15.38 -10.64
N GLY A 8 -4.16 -14.62 -10.98
CA GLY A 8 -5.24 -15.03 -11.86
C GLY A 8 -6.34 -15.86 -11.21
N LYS A 9 -6.17 -16.34 -9.97
CA LYS A 9 -7.18 -17.14 -9.26
C LYS A 9 -8.35 -16.26 -8.83
N THR A 10 -9.56 -16.80 -8.95
CA THR A 10 -10.76 -16.19 -8.37
C THR A 10 -11.06 -16.79 -7.01
N VAL A 11 -11.28 -15.95 -6.00
CA VAL A 11 -11.58 -16.36 -4.62
C VAL A 11 -12.78 -15.60 -4.08
N ASN A 12 -13.47 -16.20 -3.11
CA ASN A 12 -14.48 -15.49 -2.33
C ASN A 12 -13.81 -14.60 -1.28
N ALA A 13 -14.37 -13.41 -1.12
CA ALA A 13 -13.92 -12.43 -0.15
C ALA A 13 -15.08 -11.56 0.37
N THR A 14 -14.86 -10.96 1.53
CA THR A 14 -15.72 -9.94 2.13
C THR A 14 -14.94 -8.64 2.17
N GLN A 15 -15.50 -7.57 1.58
CA GLN A 15 -14.95 -6.23 1.73
C GLN A 15 -15.17 -5.76 3.17
N MET A 16 -14.15 -5.13 3.75
CA MET A 16 -14.12 -4.70 5.14
C MET A 16 -14.08 -3.18 5.19
N ASP A 17 -14.97 -2.58 5.97
CA ASP A 17 -14.85 -1.17 6.34
C ASP A 17 -13.68 -1.00 7.33
N PHE A 18 -12.96 0.10 7.21
CA PHE A 18 -11.84 0.41 8.09
C PHE A 18 -11.65 1.91 8.27
N LYS A 19 -10.91 2.27 9.33
CA LYS A 19 -10.35 3.61 9.52
C LYS A 19 -8.84 3.49 9.59
N PRO A 20 -8.07 4.25 8.78
CA PRO A 20 -6.61 4.22 8.87
C PRO A 20 -6.17 4.61 10.29
N VAL A 21 -5.34 3.76 10.92
CA VAL A 21 -4.73 4.08 12.21
C VAL A 21 -3.47 4.92 12.01
N LYS A 22 -2.67 4.58 10.99
CA LYS A 22 -1.42 5.27 10.67
C LYS A 22 -1.01 5.04 9.21
N GLU A 23 -0.68 6.11 8.51
CA GLU A 23 -0.12 6.10 7.15
C GLU A 23 0.87 7.25 6.98
N ASP A 24 2.15 6.99 7.24
CA ASP A 24 3.22 8.00 7.17
C ASP A 24 3.88 8.05 5.78
N TRP A 25 4.61 9.13 5.52
CA TRP A 25 5.49 9.24 4.37
C TRP A 25 6.79 8.47 4.61
N ASN A 26 7.16 7.63 3.64
CA ASN A 26 8.54 7.16 3.50
C ASN A 26 9.33 8.24 2.77
N VAL A 27 10.48 8.64 3.30
CA VAL A 27 11.31 9.71 2.74
C VAL A 27 12.69 9.17 2.40
N TYR A 28 13.09 9.32 1.15
CA TYR A 28 14.37 8.86 0.61
C TYR A 28 15.17 10.07 0.15
N ARG A 29 16.41 10.18 0.58
CA ARG A 29 17.35 11.19 0.10
C ARG A 29 18.24 10.58 -0.98
N LEU A 30 18.28 11.20 -2.15
CA LEU A 30 19.16 10.82 -3.25
C LEU A 30 20.54 11.49 -3.09
N GLU A 31 21.51 11.05 -3.89
CA GLU A 31 22.90 11.53 -3.82
C GLU A 31 23.04 13.03 -4.13
N ASP A 32 22.19 13.56 -5.01
CA ASP A 32 22.11 14.98 -5.37
C ASP A 32 21.42 15.85 -4.29
N GLY A 33 20.92 15.23 -3.22
CA GLY A 33 20.20 15.89 -2.13
C GLY A 33 18.68 15.95 -2.31
N THR A 34 18.15 15.54 -3.47
CA THR A 34 16.70 15.46 -3.74
C THR A 34 16.02 14.52 -2.75
N LEU A 35 14.82 14.89 -2.28
CA LEU A 35 13.98 14.07 -1.43
C LEU A 35 12.81 13.48 -2.23
N ILE A 36 12.75 12.16 -2.30
CA ILE A 36 11.58 11.43 -2.80
C ILE A 36 10.73 11.01 -1.61
N LYS A 37 9.46 11.42 -1.59
CA LYS A 37 8.48 11.05 -0.58
C LYS A 37 7.45 10.13 -1.19
N VAL A 38 7.25 8.96 -0.58
CA VAL A 38 6.27 7.96 -1.03
C VAL A 38 5.35 7.60 0.13
N LYS A 39 4.05 7.77 -0.06
CA LYS A 39 3.02 7.33 0.90
C LYS A 39 2.15 6.26 0.24
N VAL A 40 2.11 5.09 0.87
CA VAL A 40 1.15 4.04 0.52
C VAL A 40 -0.17 4.39 1.20
N VAL A 41 -1.24 4.49 0.42
CA VAL A 41 -2.60 4.75 0.93
C VAL A 41 -3.44 3.51 0.65
N ALA A 42 -3.98 2.88 1.70
CA ALA A 42 -4.89 1.75 1.53
C ALA A 42 -6.25 2.27 1.07
N SER A 43 -6.78 1.68 -0.02
CA SER A 43 -8.08 2.07 -0.59
C SER A 43 -9.16 1.03 -0.31
N GLU A 44 -8.82 -0.27 -0.33
CA GLU A 44 -9.76 -1.35 -0.08
C GLU A 44 -9.09 -2.48 0.71
N ILE A 45 -9.81 -3.06 1.66
CA ILE A 45 -9.38 -4.24 2.42
C ILE A 45 -10.41 -5.35 2.25
N TYR A 46 -9.95 -6.52 1.84
CA TYR A 46 -10.79 -7.71 1.65
C TYR A 46 -10.29 -8.85 2.54
N ARG A 47 -11.17 -9.40 3.36
CA ARG A 47 -10.91 -10.67 4.06
C ARG A 47 -11.21 -11.83 3.13
N LEU A 48 -10.24 -12.71 2.93
CA LEU A 48 -10.38 -13.89 2.09
C LEU A 48 -10.94 -15.08 2.88
N GLU A 49 -11.65 -15.97 2.21
CA GLU A 49 -12.05 -17.25 2.80
C GLU A 49 -10.85 -18.18 3.06
N SER A 50 -9.77 -18.03 2.30
CA SER A 50 -8.54 -18.78 2.53
C SER A 50 -7.91 -18.40 3.86
N ARG A 51 -7.35 -19.40 4.54
CA ARG A 51 -6.59 -19.24 5.78
C ARG A 51 -5.13 -19.55 5.54
N ASP A 52 -4.28 -18.88 6.29
CA ASP A 52 -2.86 -19.22 6.39
C ASP A 52 -2.73 -20.62 7.02
N PRO A 53 -2.00 -21.56 6.38
CA PRO A 53 -1.97 -22.96 6.81
C PRO A 53 -1.19 -23.17 8.11
N VAL A 54 -0.32 -22.24 8.50
CA VAL A 54 0.53 -22.35 9.70
C VAL A 54 -0.20 -21.78 10.91
N THR A 55 -0.85 -20.63 10.74
CA THR A 55 -1.46 -19.86 11.83
C THR A 55 -2.98 -20.05 11.94
N GLY A 56 -3.62 -20.58 10.89
CA GLY A 56 -5.08 -20.72 10.81
C GLY A 56 -5.85 -19.40 10.67
N LYS A 57 -5.16 -18.26 10.58
CA LYS A 57 -5.78 -16.93 10.46
C LYS A 57 -6.26 -16.67 9.03
N HIS A 58 -7.24 -15.78 8.87
CA HIS A 58 -7.68 -15.36 7.53
C HIS A 58 -6.57 -14.64 6.79
N ASN A 59 -6.47 -14.91 5.49
CA ASN A 59 -5.68 -14.07 4.59
C ASN A 59 -6.46 -12.79 4.24
N TYR A 60 -5.73 -11.73 3.91
CA TYR A 60 -6.30 -10.45 3.48
C TYR A 60 -5.66 -10.01 2.16
N LEU A 61 -6.48 -9.40 1.31
CA LEU A 61 -6.01 -8.62 0.18
C LEU A 61 -6.19 -7.14 0.53
N VAL A 62 -5.10 -6.39 0.43
CA VAL A 62 -5.11 -4.93 0.52
C VAL A 62 -4.86 -4.39 -0.87
N ARG A 63 -5.73 -3.51 -1.34
CA ARG A 63 -5.46 -2.66 -2.50
C ARG A 63 -5.04 -1.29 -1.99
N SER A 64 -4.02 -0.74 -2.65
CA SER A 64 -3.40 0.51 -2.25
C SER A 64 -2.90 1.27 -3.46
N GLU A 65 -2.76 2.57 -3.29
CA GLU A 65 -2.14 3.46 -4.27
C GLU A 65 -0.93 4.14 -3.63
N ASN A 66 0.02 4.53 -4.47
CA ASN A 66 1.19 5.30 -4.03
C ASN A 66 0.98 6.77 -4.39
N VAL A 67 1.03 7.64 -3.39
CA VAL A 67 1.17 9.08 -3.59
C VAL A 67 2.65 9.42 -3.54
N ILE A 68 3.14 10.14 -4.56
CA ILE A 68 4.55 10.47 -4.72
C ILE A 68 4.72 11.99 -4.76
N SER A 69 5.70 12.49 -4.01
CA SER A 69 6.10 13.90 -4.01
C SER A 69 7.62 14.00 -4.05
N VAL A 70 8.13 14.97 -4.81
CA VAL A 70 9.57 15.21 -5.00
C VAL A 70 9.90 16.61 -4.49
N VAL A 71 11.00 16.74 -3.75
CA VAL A 71 11.57 18.02 -3.33
C VAL A 71 13.02 18.05 -3.77
N GLU A 72 13.30 18.78 -4.84
CA GLU A 72 14.65 19.01 -5.34
C GLU A 72 15.33 20.12 -4.54
N LYS A 73 16.67 20.13 -4.51
CA LYS A 73 17.43 21.22 -3.90
C LYS A 73 17.46 22.39 -4.89
N GLU A 74 16.99 23.57 -4.48
CA GLU A 74 17.15 24.78 -5.29
C GLU A 74 18.65 25.06 -5.48
N GLU A 75 19.08 25.28 -6.71
CA GLU A 75 20.40 25.85 -6.97
C GLU A 75 20.40 27.28 -6.44
N GLU A 76 21.31 27.59 -5.51
CA GLU A 76 21.54 28.97 -5.11
C GLU A 76 21.99 29.75 -6.36
N VAL A 77 21.08 30.54 -6.94
CA VAL A 77 21.43 31.50 -7.99
C VAL A 77 22.36 32.53 -7.35
N ARG A 78 23.66 32.39 -7.64
CA ARG A 78 24.71 33.34 -7.25
C ARG A 78 24.74 34.56 -8.16
#